data_AF-A0A845QE34-F1
#
_entry.id   AF-A0A845QE34-F1
#
_cell.length_a   1.000
_cell.length_b   1.000
_cell.length_c   1.000
_cell.angle_alpha   90.00
_cell.angle_beta   90.00
_cell.angle_gamma   90.00
#
_symmetry.space_group_name_H-M   'P 1'
#
loop_
_entity.id
_entity.type
_entity.pdbx_description
1 polymer ?
#
loop_
_entity_poly.entity_id
_entity_poly.type
_entity_poly.pdbx_seq_one_letter_code
_entity_poly.pdbx_strand_id
1 'polypeptide(L)'
;MFERTRGYIEKVVVQINNSYDNQLYDCCAVMCRRLIETLIIEVYEAGGIADAIKGSSGHFCMLAELVAILKGDARFNLGRNAEKGLDDLKRLGDLSAHNRRYNARRNDIDRVKSDLRVVSEELLNLAAMGR
;
A
#
# COMPACT_ATOMS: atom_id res chain seq x y z
N MET A 1 -10.63 -11.45 -1.09
CA MET A 1 -10.49 -9.99 -0.91
C MET A 1 -10.26 -9.27 -2.24
N PHE A 2 -9.24 -9.65 -3.02
CA PHE A 2 -8.91 -8.96 -4.27
C PHE A 2 -9.45 -9.62 -5.54
N GLU A 3 -10.18 -10.73 -5.41
CA GLU A 3 -10.80 -11.43 -6.55
C GLU A 3 -11.80 -10.52 -7.27
N ARG A 4 -11.68 -10.45 -8.60
CA ARG A 4 -12.49 -9.60 -9.49
C ARG A 4 -12.20 -8.11 -9.34
N THR A 5 -11.01 -7.76 -8.83
CA THR A 5 -10.49 -6.38 -8.95
C THR A 5 -9.74 -6.23 -10.28
N ARG A 6 -8.79 -5.30 -10.38
CA ARG A 6 -7.96 -5.15 -11.57
C ARG A 6 -6.86 -6.23 -11.57
N GLY A 7 -6.64 -6.88 -12.72
CA GLY A 7 -5.74 -8.03 -12.81
C GLY A 7 -4.29 -7.77 -12.38
N TYR A 8 -3.81 -6.53 -12.38
CA TYR A 8 -2.48 -6.21 -11.83
C TYR A 8 -2.45 -6.17 -10.29
N ILE A 9 -3.54 -5.79 -9.63
CA ILE A 9 -3.66 -5.83 -8.17
C ILE A 9 -3.64 -7.28 -7.71
N GLU A 10 -4.40 -8.15 -8.37
CA GLU A 10 -4.41 -9.60 -8.10
C GLU A 10 -3.00 -10.21 -8.25
N LYS A 11 -2.27 -9.84 -9.32
CA LYS A 11 -0.88 -10.28 -9.51
C LYS A 11 0.05 -9.81 -8.39
N VAL A 12 -0.09 -8.58 -7.92
CA VAL A 12 0.68 -8.06 -6.77
C VAL A 12 0.40 -8.87 -5.51
N VAL A 13 -0.86 -9.20 -5.25
CA VAL A 13 -1.25 -10.02 -4.08
C VAL A 13 -0.66 -11.42 -4.16
N VAL A 14 -0.67 -12.04 -5.35
CA VAL A 14 0.02 -13.33 -5.58
C VAL A 14 1.52 -13.21 -5.30
N GLN A 15 2.16 -12.12 -5.70
CA GLN A 15 3.57 -11.87 -5.41
C GLN A 15 3.85 -11.69 -3.90
N ILE A 16 2.95 -11.00 -3.16
CA ILE A 16 3.03 -10.88 -1.69
C ILE A 16 2.96 -12.27 -1.05
N ASN A 17 1.97 -13.08 -1.41
CA ASN A 17 1.79 -14.41 -0.83
C ASN A 17 2.99 -15.32 -1.13
N ASN A 18 3.42 -15.38 -2.39
CA ASN A 18 4.55 -16.21 -2.79
C ASN A 18 5.86 -15.79 -2.12
N SER A 19 6.11 -14.49 -1.96
CA SER A 19 7.32 -14.01 -1.28
C SER A 19 7.30 -14.33 0.22
N TYR A 20 6.14 -14.27 0.88
CA TYR A 20 5.99 -14.72 2.27
C TYR A 20 6.24 -16.24 2.40
N ASP A 21 5.59 -17.05 1.56
CA ASP A 21 5.67 -18.52 1.62
C ASP A 21 7.09 -19.04 1.34
N ASN A 22 7.81 -18.36 0.45
CA ASN A 22 9.22 -18.66 0.14
C ASN A 22 10.22 -17.96 1.07
N GLN A 23 9.75 -17.32 2.16
CA GLN A 23 10.59 -16.68 3.17
C GLN A 23 11.45 -15.52 2.63
N LEU A 24 11.03 -14.89 1.53
CA LEU A 24 11.64 -13.71 0.92
C LEU A 24 11.03 -12.45 1.55
N TYR A 25 11.28 -12.22 2.84
CA TYR A 25 10.54 -11.22 3.62
C TYR A 25 10.79 -9.78 3.16
N ASP A 26 12.00 -9.41 2.73
CA ASP A 26 12.23 -8.07 2.15
C ASP A 26 11.42 -7.89 0.87
N CYS A 27 11.38 -8.92 0.00
CA CYS A 27 10.53 -8.92 -1.18
C CYS A 27 9.05 -8.79 -0.80
N CYS A 28 8.60 -9.49 0.24
CA CYS A 28 7.23 -9.40 0.75
C CYS A 28 6.90 -7.97 1.19
N ALA A 29 7.76 -7.34 1.99
CA ALA A 29 7.58 -5.96 2.45
C ALA A 29 7.56 -4.95 1.30
N VAL A 30 8.44 -5.11 0.31
CA VAL A 30 8.47 -4.26 -0.90
C VAL A 30 7.19 -4.44 -1.73
N MET A 31 6.68 -5.66 -1.84
CA MET A 31 5.43 -5.92 -2.55
C MET A 31 4.21 -5.36 -1.80
N CYS A 32 4.20 -5.38 -0.45
CA CYS A 32 3.20 -4.68 0.35
C CYS A 32 3.25 -3.16 0.08
N ARG A 33 4.45 -2.56 0.05
CA ARG A 33 4.65 -1.14 -0.31
C ARG A 33 4.08 -0.82 -1.70
N ARG A 34 4.35 -1.67 -2.70
CA ARG A 34 3.80 -1.51 -4.06
C ARG A 34 2.27 -1.62 -4.08
N LEU A 35 1.69 -2.54 -3.31
CA LEU A 35 0.23 -2.69 -3.22
C LEU A 35 -0.41 -1.41 -2.66
N ILE A 36 0.11 -0.89 -1.54
CA ILE A 36 -0.42 0.34 -0.93
C ILE A 36 -0.30 1.52 -1.87
N GLU A 37 0.87 1.72 -2.50
CA GLU A 37 1.08 2.78 -3.50
C GLU A 37 0.05 2.69 -4.63
N THR A 38 -0.15 1.48 -5.18
CA THR A 38 -1.14 1.23 -6.23
C THR A 38 -2.55 1.57 -5.77
N LEU A 39 -2.96 1.11 -4.58
CA LEU A 39 -4.31 1.34 -4.08
C LEU A 39 -4.59 2.82 -3.80
N ILE A 40 -3.61 3.58 -3.29
CA ILE A 40 -3.78 5.03 -3.11
C ILE A 40 -3.99 5.70 -4.47
N ILE A 41 -3.18 5.36 -5.49
CA ILE A 41 -3.34 5.92 -6.84
C ILE A 41 -4.76 5.63 -7.37
N GLU A 42 -5.24 4.40 -7.21
CA GLU A 42 -6.59 4.01 -7.64
C GLU A 42 -7.70 4.82 -6.96
N VAL A 43 -7.56 5.15 -5.67
CA VAL A 43 -8.52 6.01 -4.96
C VAL A 43 -8.64 7.38 -5.63
N TYR A 44 -7.50 7.98 -5.99
CA TYR A 44 -7.48 9.31 -6.63
C TYR A 44 -7.90 9.26 -8.10
N GLU A 45 -7.55 8.20 -8.84
CA GLU A 45 -8.01 8.00 -10.21
C GLU A 45 -9.53 7.78 -10.28
N ALA A 46 -10.09 6.96 -9.39
CA ALA A 46 -11.54 6.73 -9.31
C ALA A 46 -12.32 8.01 -9.00
N GLY A 47 -11.74 8.91 -8.20
CA GLY A 47 -12.31 10.23 -7.90
C GLY A 47 -12.10 11.28 -9.00
N GLY A 48 -11.37 10.99 -10.08
CA GLY A 48 -11.05 11.97 -11.13
C GLY A 48 -10.12 13.10 -10.66
N ILE A 49 -9.34 12.86 -9.60
CA ILE A 49 -8.50 13.86 -8.91
C ILE A 49 -7.03 13.44 -8.84
N ALA A 50 -6.59 12.58 -9.75
CA ALA A 50 -5.23 12.04 -9.81
C ALA A 50 -4.13 13.10 -9.91
N ASP A 51 -4.42 14.30 -10.44
CA ASP A 51 -3.43 15.37 -10.51
C ASP A 51 -3.03 15.93 -9.14
N ALA A 52 -3.84 15.72 -8.10
CA ALA A 52 -3.53 16.14 -6.73
C ALA A 52 -2.38 15.33 -6.09
N ILE A 53 -2.02 14.19 -6.67
CA ILE A 53 -0.96 13.28 -6.18
C ILE A 53 0.18 13.12 -7.19
N LYS A 54 0.32 14.07 -8.12
CA LYS A 54 1.46 14.15 -9.04
C LYS A 54 2.41 15.26 -8.60
N GLY A 55 3.70 14.99 -8.71
CA GLY A 55 4.74 15.99 -8.51
C GLY A 55 4.86 16.94 -9.71
N SER A 56 5.78 17.90 -9.59
CA SER A 56 6.05 18.89 -10.65
C SER A 56 6.51 18.29 -11.98
N SER A 57 7.03 17.06 -11.99
CA SER A 57 7.40 16.31 -13.19
C SER A 57 6.21 15.72 -13.96
N GLY A 58 4.99 15.79 -13.40
CA GLY A 58 3.81 15.13 -13.95
C GLY A 58 3.71 13.63 -13.65
N HIS A 59 4.67 13.08 -12.89
CA HIS A 59 4.62 11.71 -12.39
C HIS A 59 3.98 11.64 -11.01
N PHE A 60 3.38 10.49 -10.68
CA PHE A 60 2.86 10.24 -9.33
C PHE A 60 3.96 10.37 -8.27
N CYS A 61 3.60 10.92 -7.12
CA CYS A 61 4.51 11.05 -5.99
C CYS A 61 4.91 9.67 -5.43
N MET A 62 6.00 9.62 -4.67
CA MET A 62 6.44 8.38 -4.00
C MET A 62 5.55 8.06 -2.80
N LEU A 63 5.50 6.78 -2.37
CA LEU A 63 4.66 6.33 -1.25
C LEU A 63 4.63 7.28 -0.02
N ALA A 64 5.77 7.82 0.40
CA ALA A 64 5.83 8.71 1.55
C ALA A 64 4.94 9.95 1.41
N GLU A 65 4.97 10.57 0.23
CA GLU A 65 4.19 11.75 -0.09
C GLU A 65 2.73 11.38 -0.39
N LEU A 66 2.48 10.25 -1.07
CA LEU A 66 1.12 9.73 -1.28
C LEU A 66 0.37 9.49 0.03
N VAL A 67 1.03 8.87 1.02
CA VAL A 67 0.45 8.64 2.36
C VAL A 67 0.18 9.97 3.06
N ALA A 68 1.11 10.94 2.97
CA ALA A 68 0.92 12.25 3.58
C ALA A 68 -0.26 13.02 2.96
N ILE A 69 -0.38 13.01 1.63
CA ILE A 69 -1.49 13.64 0.92
C ILE A 69 -2.81 12.97 1.30
N LEU A 70 -2.89 11.63 1.23
CA LEU A 70 -4.12 10.90 1.55
C LEU A 70 -4.60 11.17 2.99
N LYS A 71 -3.70 11.17 3.98
CA LYS A 71 -4.05 11.45 5.39
C LYS A 71 -4.49 12.89 5.63
N GLY A 72 -4.00 13.84 4.81
CA GLY A 72 -4.36 15.25 4.89
C GLY A 72 -5.59 15.63 4.07
N ASP A 73 -6.12 14.71 3.26
CA ASP A 73 -7.16 15.00 2.30
C ASP A 73 -8.56 14.83 2.90
N ALA A 74 -9.20 15.97 3.24
CA ALA A 74 -10.52 16.01 3.86
C ALA A 74 -11.65 15.39 3.02
N ARG A 75 -11.41 15.05 1.75
CA ARG A 75 -12.37 14.30 0.91
C ARG A 75 -12.53 12.85 1.34
N PHE A 76 -11.51 12.29 1.98
CA PHE A 76 -11.49 10.91 2.44
C PHE A 76 -11.57 10.87 3.97
N ASN A 77 -12.38 9.98 4.50
CA ASN A 77 -12.47 9.76 5.94
C ASN A 77 -11.81 8.43 6.28
N LEU A 78 -10.50 8.46 6.55
CA LEU A 78 -9.75 7.29 6.94
C LEU A 78 -10.00 6.91 8.40
N GLY A 79 -10.20 5.63 8.66
CA GLY A 79 -10.22 5.06 9.99
C GLY A 79 -8.85 5.17 10.65
N ARG A 80 -8.84 5.47 11.96
CA ARG A 80 -7.60 5.59 12.77
C ARG A 80 -6.67 4.38 12.65
N ASN A 81 -7.23 3.17 12.51
CA ASN A 81 -6.45 1.95 12.34
C ASN A 81 -5.78 1.88 10.96
N ALA A 82 -6.45 2.34 9.89
CA ALA A 82 -5.84 2.41 8.58
C ALA A 82 -4.77 3.50 8.51
N GLU A 83 -4.97 4.66 9.14
CA GLU A 83 -3.94 5.69 9.22
C GLU A 83 -2.65 5.17 9.88
N LYS A 84 -2.77 4.49 11.03
CA LYS A 84 -1.63 3.85 11.69
C LYS A 84 -1.03 2.74 10.82
N GLY A 85 -1.88 1.92 10.20
CA GLY A 85 -1.45 0.83 9.34
C GLY A 85 -0.65 1.32 8.12
N LEU A 86 -1.04 2.45 7.52
CA LEU A 86 -0.30 3.09 6.43
C LEU A 86 1.12 3.46 6.88
N ASP A 87 1.26 4.04 8.07
CA ASP A 87 2.57 4.43 8.62
C ASP A 87 3.45 3.19 8.88
N ASP A 88 2.89 2.13 9.45
CA ASP A 88 3.60 0.88 9.75
C ASP A 88 4.05 0.13 8.49
N LEU A 89 3.17 0.02 7.49
CA LEU A 89 3.46 -0.61 6.21
C LEU A 89 4.52 0.17 5.43
N LYS A 90 4.39 1.51 5.38
CA LYS A 90 5.39 2.39 4.77
C LYS A 90 6.75 2.20 5.43
N ARG A 91 6.80 2.24 6.77
CA ARG A 91 8.06 2.09 7.52
C ARG A 91 8.76 0.77 7.22
N LEU A 92 8.03 -0.35 7.21
CA LEU A 92 8.59 -1.66 6.91
C LEU A 92 9.07 -1.78 5.46
N GLY A 93 8.27 -1.27 4.51
CA GLY A 93 8.61 -1.24 3.10
C GLY A 93 9.86 -0.41 2.82
N ASP A 94 9.98 0.78 3.41
CA ASP A 94 11.15 1.66 3.24
C ASP A 94 12.42 1.05 3.84
N LEU A 95 12.33 0.41 5.00
CA LEU A 95 13.45 -0.32 5.60
C LEU A 95 13.94 -1.44 4.67
N SER A 96 13.02 -2.26 4.16
CA SER A 96 13.34 -3.39 3.29
C SER A 96 13.88 -2.96 1.91
N ALA A 97 13.41 -1.82 1.40
CA ALA A 97 13.81 -1.32 0.08
C ALA A 97 15.14 -0.55 0.08
N HIS A 98 15.45 0.17 1.16
CA HIS A 98 16.49 1.21 1.12
C HIS A 98 17.55 1.09 2.19
N ASN A 99 17.33 0.32 3.26
CA ASN A 99 18.31 0.18 4.33
C ASN A 99 19.22 -1.02 4.08
N ARG A 100 20.45 -0.75 3.59
CA ARG A 100 21.47 -1.76 3.29
C ARG A 100 21.88 -2.69 4.46
N ARG A 101 21.49 -2.37 5.70
CA ARG A 101 21.81 -3.14 6.92
C ARG A 101 20.58 -3.80 7.54
N TYR A 102 19.41 -3.68 6.91
CA TYR A 102 18.18 -4.28 7.36
C TYR A 102 17.78 -5.40 6.40
N ASN A 103 17.40 -6.55 6.98
CA ASN A 103 16.67 -7.59 6.27
C ASN A 103 15.45 -7.94 7.12
N ALA A 104 14.27 -7.89 6.53
CA ALA A 104 13.02 -8.25 7.19
C ALA A 104 13.04 -9.73 7.60
N ARG A 105 12.34 -10.02 8.70
CA ARG A 105 12.10 -11.38 9.19
C ARG A 105 10.61 -11.67 9.18
N ARG A 106 10.24 -12.96 9.33
CA ARG A 106 8.84 -13.39 9.43
C ARG A 106 8.03 -12.53 10.41
N ASN A 107 8.57 -12.33 11.62
CA ASN A 107 7.90 -11.57 12.67
C ASN A 107 7.65 -10.10 12.29
N ASP A 108 8.47 -9.51 11.42
CA ASP A 108 8.24 -8.14 10.94
C ASP A 108 7.03 -8.10 10.00
N ILE A 109 6.89 -9.07 9.10
CA ILE A 109 5.72 -9.20 8.21
C ILE A 109 4.46 -9.55 9.01
N ASP A 110 4.55 -10.52 9.93
CA ASP A 110 3.40 -10.97 10.72
C ASP A 110 2.80 -9.84 11.56
N ARG A 111 3.63 -8.93 12.07
CA ARG A 111 3.19 -7.75 12.83
C ARG A 111 2.32 -6.81 12.01
N VAL A 112 2.59 -6.64 10.72
CA VAL A 112 1.86 -5.71 9.84
C VAL A 112 0.80 -6.38 8.97
N LYS A 113 0.66 -7.71 9.04
CA LYS A 113 -0.31 -8.45 8.22
C LYS A 113 -1.75 -7.98 8.43
N SER A 114 -2.12 -7.69 9.68
CA SER A 114 -3.45 -7.16 10.01
C SER A 114 -3.64 -5.74 9.50
N ASP A 115 -2.61 -4.90 9.60
CA ASP A 115 -2.60 -3.54 9.05
C ASP A 115 -2.77 -3.57 7.53
N LEU A 116 -2.05 -4.46 6.82
CA LEU A 116 -2.17 -4.63 5.37
C LEU A 116 -3.62 -4.93 4.96
N ARG A 117 -4.30 -5.81 5.69
CA ARG A 117 -5.70 -6.14 5.44
C ARG A 117 -6.60 -4.93 5.64
N VAL A 118 -6.52 -4.27 6.81
CA VAL A 118 -7.38 -3.13 7.16
C VAL A 118 -7.21 -2.00 6.14
N VAL A 119 -5.97 -1.60 5.89
CA VAL A 119 -5.65 -0.54 4.91
C VAL A 119 -6.16 -0.92 3.52
N SER A 120 -5.92 -2.16 3.08
CA SER A 120 -6.32 -2.56 1.74
C SER A 120 -7.85 -2.62 1.58
N GLU A 121 -8.59 -3.08 2.60
CA GLU A 121 -10.06 -3.14 2.55
C GLU A 121 -10.63 -1.72 2.47
N GLU A 122 -10.06 -0.80 3.24
CA GLU A 122 -10.50 0.59 3.24
C GLU A 122 -10.19 1.31 1.92
N LEU A 123 -8.98 1.17 1.38
CA LEU A 123 -8.61 1.78 0.10
C LEU A 123 -9.41 1.19 -1.07
N LEU A 124 -9.68 -0.12 -1.08
CA LEU A 124 -10.55 -0.73 -2.10
C LEU A 124 -11.96 -0.14 -2.05
N ASN A 125 -12.52 0.05 -0.85
CA ASN A 125 -13.83 0.68 -0.67
C ASN A 125 -13.84 2.13 -1.16
N LEU A 126 -12.81 2.92 -0.82
CA LEU A 126 -12.68 4.30 -1.28
C LEU A 126 -12.54 4.40 -2.81
N ALA A 127 -11.87 3.44 -3.44
CA ALA A 127 -11.73 3.37 -4.89
C ALA A 127 -12.94 2.72 -5.59
N ALA A 128 -14.01 2.39 -4.85
CA ALA A 128 -15.20 1.68 -5.34
C ALA A 128 -14.88 0.35 -6.07
N MET A 129 -13.85 -0.37 -5.62
CA MET A 129 -13.42 -1.66 -6.16
C MET A 129 -13.73 -2.81 -5.19
N GLY A 130 -14.09 -3.98 -5.75
CA GLY A 130 -14.25 -5.23 -4.96
C GLY A 130 -15.68 -5.51 -4.46
N ARG A 131 -16.66 -5.54 -5.37
CA ARG A 131 -18.00 -6.14 -5.13
C ARG A 131 -18.26 -7.29 -6.10
#